data_AF-A0A200QI75-F1
#
_entry.id   AF-A0A200QI75-F1
#
_cell.length_a   1.000
_cell.length_b   1.000
_cell.length_c   1.000
_cell.angle_alpha   90.00
_cell.angle_beta   90.00
_cell.angle_gamma   90.00
#
_symmetry.space_group_name_H-M   'P 1'
#
loop_
_entity.id
_entity.type
_entity.pdbx_description
1 polymer ?
#
loop_
_entity_poly.entity_id
_entity_poly.type
_entity_poly.pdbx_seq_one_letter_code
_entity_poly.pdbx_strand_id
1 'polypeptide(L)' 'MPFNMEPTKCHSTRSPPSAALKDETQMLFNMEPTKCEGWDWYQWEHLPQPLFRPLENSLV' A
#
# COMPACT_ATOMS: atom_id res chain seq x y z
N MET A 1 -0.90 15.13 -20.24
CA MET A 1 -2.36 14.91 -20.18
C MET A 1 -2.75 14.89 -18.72
N PRO A 2 -3.63 15.78 -18.23
CA PRO A 2 -4.08 15.69 -16.85
C PRO A 2 -4.96 14.45 -16.70
N PHE A 3 -4.64 13.59 -15.74
CA PHE A 3 -5.52 12.48 -15.34
C PHE A 3 -6.79 13.08 -14.74
N ASN A 4 -7.89 13.02 -15.49
CA ASN A 4 -9.22 13.38 -14.99
C ASN A 4 -9.73 12.23 -14.12
N MET A 5 -9.40 12.24 -12.82
CA MET A 5 -9.96 11.29 -11.85
C MET A 5 -11.36 11.77 -11.43
N GLU A 6 -12.36 11.50 -12.26
CA GLU A 6 -13.73 11.52 -11.77
C GLU A 6 -13.94 10.28 -10.90
N PRO A 7 -14.42 10.40 -9.65
CA PRO A 7 -14.60 9.26 -8.77
C PRO A 7 -15.70 8.35 -9.34
N THR A 8 -15.28 7.27 -9.99
CA THR A 8 -16.18 6.20 -10.40
C THR A 8 -16.52 5.37 -9.16
N LYS A 9 -17.80 5.03 -8.97
CA LYS A 9 -18.22 4.14 -7.90
C LYS A 9 -17.59 2.75 -8.13
N CYS A 10 -16.66 2.37 -7.25
CA CYS A 10 -15.96 1.08 -7.31
C CYS A 10 -16.17 0.34 -5.98
N HIS A 11 -16.66 -0.90 -6.05
CA HIS A 11 -16.72 -1.79 -4.88
C HIS A 11 -15.54 -2.76 -4.92
N SER A 12 -14.73 -2.79 -3.85
CA SER A 12 -13.59 -3.69 -3.74
C SER A 12 -13.68 -4.47 -2.43
N THR A 13 -13.72 -5.78 -2.53
CA THR A 13 -13.61 -6.69 -1.39
C THR A 13 -12.16 -7.10 -1.23
N ARG A 14 -11.60 -6.98 -0.03
CA ARG A 14 -10.19 -7.33 0.25
C ARG A 14 -10.11 -8.39 1.34
N SER A 15 -9.40 -9.47 1.07
CA SER A 15 -8.87 -10.39 2.07
C SER A 15 -7.38 -10.10 2.24
N PRO A 16 -6.85 -9.86 3.45
CA PRO A 16 -5.43 -9.62 3.64
C PRO A 16 -4.64 -10.95 3.63
N PRO A 17 -3.75 -11.19 2.65
CA PRO A 17 -2.78 -12.27 2.75
C PRO A 17 -1.64 -11.87 3.70
N SER A 18 -1.14 -12.84 4.48
CA SER A 18 0.12 -12.69 5.23
C SER A 18 1.22 -13.48 4.52
N ALA A 19 2.39 -12.87 4.37
CA ALA A 19 3.54 -13.47 3.69
C ALA A 19 4.85 -12.96 4.32
N ALA A 20 5.90 -13.77 4.21
CA ALA A 20 7.27 -13.43 4.59
C ALA A 20 8.17 -13.36 3.35
N LEU A 21 9.29 -12.65 3.47
CA LEU A 21 10.34 -12.70 2.45
C LEU A 21 10.92 -14.11 2.35
N LYS A 22 11.22 -14.55 1.13
CA LYS A 22 11.95 -15.81 0.91
C LYS A 22 13.43 -15.67 1.28
N ASP A 23 13.99 -14.48 1.07
CA ASP A 23 15.37 -14.13 1.35
C ASP A 23 15.41 -12.80 2.11
N GLU A 24 16.04 -12.79 3.29
CA GLU A 24 16.06 -11.63 4.19
C GLU A 24 16.95 -10.48 3.68
N THR A 25 17.82 -10.74 2.69
CA THR A 25 18.71 -9.74 2.09
C THR A 25 18.09 -9.03 0.89
N GLN A 26 16.89 -9.43 0.48
CA GLN A 26 16.19 -8.83 -0.64
C GLN A 26 15.91 -7.34 -0.38
N MET A 27 16.45 -6.48 -1.25
CA MET A 27 16.19 -5.04 -1.20
C MET A 27 14.91 -4.67 -1.96
N LEU A 28 14.21 -3.65 -1.46
CA LEU A 28 13.02 -3.10 -2.09
C LEU A 28 13.42 -2.16 -3.24
N PHE A 29 12.83 -2.36 -4.41
CA PHE A 29 13.03 -1.49 -5.57
C PHE A 29 11.69 -1.06 -6.15
N ASN A 30 11.56 0.23 -6.46
CA ASN A 30 10.33 0.79 -7.00
C ASN A 30 10.26 0.57 -8.53
N MET A 31 9.60 -0.52 -8.93
CA MET A 31 9.42 -0.89 -10.34
C MET A 31 8.35 -0.05 -11.05
N GLU A 32 7.44 0.59 -10.32
CA GLU A 32 6.33 1.39 -10.90
C GLU A 32 6.31 2.82 -10.33
N PRO A 33 7.32 3.65 -10.66
CA PRO A 33 7.49 4.99 -10.07
C PRO A 33 6.37 5.98 -10.40
N THR A 34 5.54 5.69 -11.40
CA THR A 34 4.38 6.51 -11.76
C THR A 34 3.14 6.20 -10.93
N LYS A 35 3.13 5.08 -10.18
CA LYS A 35 2.00 4.62 -9.37
C LYS A 35 2.29 4.63 -7.87
N CYS A 36 3.56 4.49 -7.50
CA CYS A 36 4.01 4.40 -6.12
C CYS A 36 5.31 5.19 -5.98
N GLU A 37 5.51 5.89 -4.87
CA GLU A 37 6.72 6.65 -4.61
C GLU A 37 7.88 5.76 -4.13
N GLY A 38 7.56 4.64 -3.48
CA GLY A 38 8.54 3.68 -3.00
C GLY A 38 7.94 2.68 -2.01
N TRP A 39 8.78 1.77 -1.55
CA TRP A 39 8.44 0.77 -0.54
C TRP A 39 9.44 0.84 0.60
N ASP A 40 8.95 0.73 1.84
CA ASP A 40 9.77 0.72 3.04
C ASP A 40 9.13 -0.19 4.11
N TRP A 41 9.92 -0.57 5.11
CA TRP A 41 9.49 -1.38 6.23
C TRP A 41 9.11 -0.50 7.42
N TYR A 42 7.93 -0.75 7.98
CA TYR A 42 7.45 -0.05 9.17
C TYR A 42 7.15 -1.05 10.28
N GLN A 43 7.44 -0.65 11.51
CA GLN A 43 6.96 -1.37 12.69
C GLN A 43 5.45 -1.18 12.82
N TRP A 44 4.76 -2.20 13.33
CA TRP A 44 3.30 -2.18 13.43
C TRP A 44 2.79 -1.08 14.37
N GLU A 45 3.56 -0.78 15.42
CA GLU A 45 3.25 0.27 16.40
C GLU A 45 3.59 1.68 15.89
N HIS A 46 4.33 1.79 14.77
CA HIS A 46 4.84 3.04 14.20
C HIS A 46 4.52 3.16 12.70
N LEU A 47 3.26 2.95 12.35
CA LEU A 47 2.79 3.09 10.97
C LEU A 47 2.85 4.56 10.51
N PRO A 48 3.16 4.81 9.23
CA PRO A 48 3.18 6.15 8.66
C PRO A 48 1.76 6.71 8.56
N GLN A 49 1.62 8.03 8.63
CA GLN A 49 0.34 8.72 8.48
C GLN A 49 0.39 9.80 7.41
N PRO A 50 -0.73 10.04 6.68
CA PRO A 50 -2.03 9.36 6.81
C PRO A 50 -2.07 7.97 6.16
N LEU A 51 -2.84 7.05 6.74
CA LEU A 51 -3.05 5.73 6.14
C LEU A 51 -4.10 5.78 5.02
N PHE A 52 -4.00 4.85 4.08
CA PHE A 52 -5.05 4.64 3.09
C PHE A 52 -6.33 4.16 3.79
N ARG A 53 -7.44 4.88 3.63
CA ARG A 53 -8.68 4.66 4.42
C ARG A 53 -9.16 3.20 4.51
N PRO A 54 -9.17 2.38 3.45
CA PRO A 54 -9.54 0.97 3.58
C PRO A 54 -8.64 0.16 4.52
N LEU A 55 -7.35 0.51 4.61
CA LEU A 55 -6.44 -0.10 5.57
C LEU A 55 -6.72 0.41 6.99
N GLU A 56 -6.85 1.73 7.18
CA GLU A 56 -7.20 2.35 8.47
C GLU A 56 -8.47 1.75 9.07
N ASN A 57 -9.54 1.62 8.27
CA ASN A 57 -10.81 1.04 8.70
C ASN A 57 -10.74 -0.44 9.10
N SER A 58 -9.69 -1.17 8.70
CA SER A 58 -9.49 -2.57 9.07
C SER A 58 -8.67 -2.76 10.35
N LEU A 59 -8.05 -1.67 10.84
CA LEU A 59 -7.25 -1.67 12.07
C LEU A 59 -8.07 -1.31 13.32
N VAL A 60 -9.30 -0.84 13.13
CA VAL A 60 -10.26 -0.45 14.18
C VAL A 60 -11.31 -1.53 14.45
#